data_AF-A0AB74U0D7-F1
#
_entry.id   AF-A0AB74U0D7-F1
#
_cell.length_a   1.000
_cell.length_b   1.000
_cell.length_c   1.000
_cell.angle_alpha   90.00
_cell.angle_beta   90.00
_cell.angle_gamma   90.00
#
_symmetry.space_group_name_H-M   'P 1'
#
loop_
_entity.id
_entity.type
_entity.pdbx_description
1 polymer ?
#
loop_
_entity_poly.entity_id
_entity_poly.type
_entity_poly.pdbx_seq_one_letter_code
_entity_poly.pdbx_strand_id
1 'polypeptide(L)'
;MEDQTTLQATWEAVIHPLWQEQYGSNRPLPELYTVDDYFYCYRKLVNVRPPAPMSDEWMAQQNKVLGAYNQPTTELAALTPIRAFKNGSQLYLWQGDITALVVDGIVNASNSQLEGCYLPGHNCIDNVIHSKAGIQLRQDCHQLVQEQGRKEPVGRAKLTPAYNLPSNYVLHTVGPNVHGKQVGQLHRDLLANCYQHCLLAAVDHSLASLAFCCIATGEFGFPQQEAAEIAIQEVTTFLTKHTEPMQVVFNVFTDKDKEIYERLLTAGGDDSDGTT
;
A
#
# COMPACT_ATOMS: atom_id res chain seq x y z
N MET A 1 -0.28 29.27 1.53
CA MET A 1 -0.24 29.06 0.07
C MET A 1 1.18 29.35 -0.35
N GLU A 2 1.98 28.31 -0.63
CA GLU A 2 3.20 28.51 -1.41
C GLU A 2 2.80 29.01 -2.80
N ASP A 3 3.55 29.97 -3.34
CA ASP A 3 3.33 30.49 -4.70
C ASP A 3 3.54 29.37 -5.74
N GLN A 4 2.75 29.33 -6.81
CA GLN A 4 2.84 28.32 -7.89
C GLN A 4 4.26 28.22 -8.46
N THR A 5 4.97 29.36 -8.54
CA THR A 5 6.38 29.44 -8.97
C THR A 5 7.31 28.64 -8.05
N THR A 6 7.04 28.63 -6.75
CA THR A 6 7.87 27.92 -5.76
C THR A 6 7.63 26.41 -5.85
N LEU A 7 6.38 25.99 -6.08
CA LEU A 7 6.01 24.59 -6.23
C LEU A 7 6.61 23.99 -7.51
N GLN A 8 6.56 24.72 -8.62
CA GLN A 8 7.21 24.35 -9.88
C GLN A 8 8.71 24.15 -9.70
N ALA A 9 9.42 25.14 -9.15
CA ALA A 9 10.86 25.05 -8.96
C ALA A 9 11.26 23.87 -8.06
N THR A 10 10.44 23.54 -7.05
CA THR A 10 10.72 22.43 -6.14
C THR A 10 10.55 21.07 -6.84
N TRP A 11 9.52 20.90 -7.68
CA TRP A 11 9.34 19.67 -8.47
C TRP A 11 10.42 19.49 -9.54
N GLU A 12 10.78 20.56 -10.25
CA GLU A 12 11.84 20.52 -11.26
C GLU A 12 13.19 20.15 -10.65
N ALA A 13 13.50 20.60 -9.42
CA ALA A 13 14.72 20.20 -8.71
C ALA A 13 14.81 18.69 -8.43
N VAL A 14 13.66 18.00 -8.29
CA VAL A 14 13.59 16.55 -8.08
C VAL A 14 13.60 15.80 -9.42
N ILE A 15 12.85 16.28 -10.41
CA ILE A 15 12.65 15.62 -11.71
C ILE A 15 13.87 15.78 -12.61
N HIS A 16 14.50 16.96 -12.63
CA HIS A 16 15.59 17.24 -13.58
C HIS A 16 16.79 16.29 -13.42
N PRO A 17 17.29 15.98 -12.20
CA PRO A 17 18.35 14.98 -12.03
C PRO A 17 17.95 13.59 -12.53
N LEU A 18 16.73 13.14 -12.19
CA LEU A 18 16.20 11.84 -12.66
C LEU A 18 16.06 11.79 -14.19
N TRP A 19 15.64 12.90 -14.80
CA TRP A 19 15.51 13.02 -16.25
C TRP A 19 16.87 12.95 -16.95
N GLN A 20 17.88 13.62 -16.40
CA GLN A 20 19.24 13.58 -16.91
C GLN A 20 19.87 12.20 -16.77
N GLU A 21 19.63 11.50 -15.64
CA GLU A 21 20.06 10.10 -15.46
C GLU A 21 19.45 9.19 -16.54
N GLN A 22 18.16 9.36 -16.85
CA GLN A 22 17.43 8.48 -17.76
C GLN A 22 17.67 8.78 -19.25
N TYR A 23 17.78 10.05 -19.63
CA TYR A 23 17.79 10.48 -21.04
C TYR A 23 19.03 11.26 -21.47
N GLY A 24 19.96 11.52 -20.54
CA GLY A 24 21.18 12.29 -20.78
C GLY A 24 21.00 13.80 -20.61
N SER A 25 22.13 14.49 -20.36
CA SER A 25 22.18 15.91 -19.98
C SER A 25 21.68 16.90 -21.05
N ASN A 26 21.59 16.48 -22.31
CA ASN A 26 21.25 17.36 -23.43
C ASN A 26 19.77 17.35 -23.78
N ARG A 27 18.95 16.55 -23.09
CA ARG A 27 17.51 16.47 -23.36
C ARG A 27 16.77 17.46 -22.45
N PRO A 28 16.06 18.45 -23.00
CA PRO A 28 15.25 19.35 -22.18
C PRO A 28 14.12 18.57 -21.49
N LEU A 29 13.69 19.06 -20.33
CA LEU A 29 12.47 18.58 -19.70
C LEU A 29 11.26 18.87 -20.61
N PRO A 30 10.23 18.00 -20.59
CA PRO A 30 8.96 18.32 -21.22
C PRO A 30 8.32 19.51 -20.50
N GLU A 31 7.43 20.23 -21.20
CA GLU A 31 6.60 21.25 -20.56
C GLU A 31 5.59 20.57 -19.62
N LEU A 32 5.56 21.02 -18.37
CA LEU A 32 4.71 20.51 -17.29
C LEU A 32 3.97 21.70 -16.66
N TYR A 33 2.65 21.59 -16.46
CA TYR A 33 1.84 22.75 -16.10
C TYR A 33 1.14 22.60 -14.75
N THR A 34 0.77 21.37 -14.39
CA THR A 34 0.06 21.06 -13.15
C THR A 34 0.91 20.23 -12.22
N VAL A 35 0.58 20.26 -10.92
CA VAL A 35 1.23 19.41 -9.91
C VAL A 35 1.13 17.93 -10.27
N ASP A 36 0.00 17.52 -10.86
CA ASP A 36 -0.19 16.14 -11.32
C ASP A 36 0.68 15.81 -12.53
N ASP A 37 0.94 16.76 -13.43
CA ASP A 37 1.91 16.55 -14.53
C ASP A 37 3.32 16.31 -13.96
N TYR A 38 3.73 17.13 -12.98
CA TYR A 38 5.02 16.97 -12.30
C TYR A 38 5.12 15.62 -11.58
N PHE A 39 4.12 15.28 -10.77
CA PHE A 39 4.08 14.00 -10.06
C PHE A 39 4.09 12.83 -11.04
N TYR A 40 3.32 12.89 -12.13
CA TYR A 40 3.25 11.82 -13.12
C TYR A 40 4.57 11.65 -13.89
N CYS A 41 5.27 12.75 -14.19
CA CYS A 41 6.61 12.73 -14.76
C CYS A 41 7.62 12.09 -13.79
N TYR A 42 7.66 12.58 -12.55
CA TYR A 42 8.47 12.00 -11.46
C TYR A 42 8.20 10.50 -11.31
N ARG A 43 6.93 10.11 -11.20
CA ARG A 43 6.46 8.73 -11.07
C ARG A 43 7.02 7.84 -12.16
N LYS A 44 6.91 8.22 -13.43
CA LYS A 44 7.46 7.45 -14.55
C LYS A 44 8.97 7.24 -14.45
N LEU A 45 9.71 8.26 -14.02
CA LEU A 45 11.16 8.18 -13.88
C LEU A 45 11.56 7.25 -12.73
N VAL A 46 10.97 7.41 -11.54
CA VAL A 46 11.32 6.57 -10.39
C VAL A 46 10.86 5.12 -10.55
N ASN A 47 9.77 4.87 -11.29
CA ASN A 47 9.31 3.51 -11.55
C ASN A 47 10.38 2.68 -12.28
N VAL A 48 11.07 3.25 -13.26
CA VAL A 48 12.09 2.52 -14.05
C VAL A 48 13.50 2.59 -13.45
N ARG A 49 13.71 3.45 -12.46
CA ARG A 49 15.03 3.67 -11.85
C ARG A 49 15.44 2.47 -10.97
N PRO A 50 16.67 1.95 -11.10
CA PRO A 50 17.19 0.91 -10.20
C PRO A 50 17.27 1.41 -8.74
N PRO A 51 17.40 0.52 -7.74
CA PRO A 51 17.55 0.85 -6.32
C PRO A 51 18.92 1.49 -5.98
N ALA A 52 19.36 2.47 -6.76
CA ALA A 52 20.61 3.20 -6.57
C ALA A 52 20.41 4.34 -5.54
N PRO A 53 21.47 4.72 -4.80
CA PRO A 53 21.42 5.88 -3.91
C PRO A 53 21.21 7.19 -4.68
N MET A 54 20.83 8.24 -3.96
CA MET A 54 20.83 9.65 -4.38
C MET A 54 21.51 10.49 -3.29
N SER A 55 21.92 11.71 -3.61
CA SER A 55 22.50 12.61 -2.60
C SER A 55 21.48 13.00 -1.54
N ASP A 56 21.94 13.23 -0.31
CA ASP A 56 21.09 13.66 0.81
C ASP A 56 20.31 14.95 0.49
N GLU A 57 20.93 15.87 -0.26
CA GLU A 57 20.28 17.09 -0.74
C GLU A 57 19.08 16.77 -1.65
N TRP A 58 19.24 15.85 -2.60
CA TRP A 58 18.15 15.44 -3.47
C TRP A 58 17.06 14.71 -2.68
N MET A 59 17.44 13.85 -1.73
CA MET A 59 16.51 13.16 -0.85
C MET A 59 15.66 14.14 -0.05
N ALA A 60 16.26 15.21 0.48
CA ALA A 60 15.54 16.25 1.19
C ALA A 60 14.52 16.97 0.29
N GLN A 61 14.86 17.27 -0.97
CA GLN A 61 13.92 17.87 -1.93
C GLN A 61 12.78 16.93 -2.27
N GLN A 62 13.07 15.64 -2.52
CA GLN A 62 12.06 14.63 -2.76
C GLN A 62 11.08 14.54 -1.59
N ASN A 63 11.60 14.46 -0.36
CA ASN A 63 10.76 14.35 0.83
C ASN A 63 9.88 15.59 1.02
N LYS A 64 10.40 16.78 0.72
CA LYS A 64 9.62 18.02 0.75
C LYS A 64 8.45 17.97 -0.24
N VAL A 65 8.69 17.62 -1.51
CA VAL A 65 7.63 17.63 -2.53
C VAL A 65 6.59 16.53 -2.30
N LEU A 66 7.02 15.33 -1.90
CA LEU A 66 6.10 14.22 -1.63
C LEU A 66 5.28 14.48 -0.36
N GLY A 67 5.90 15.03 0.69
CA GLY A 67 5.19 15.43 1.91
C GLY A 67 4.09 16.45 1.65
N ALA A 68 4.31 17.40 0.72
CA ALA A 68 3.29 18.34 0.27
C ALA A 68 2.24 17.70 -0.65
N TYR A 69 2.66 16.82 -1.57
CA TYR A 69 1.77 16.16 -2.53
C TYR A 69 0.81 15.16 -1.88
N ASN A 70 1.24 14.49 -0.81
CA ASN A 70 0.44 13.50 -0.10
C ASN A 70 -0.63 14.13 0.83
N GLN A 71 -0.82 15.45 0.77
CA GLN A 71 -1.87 16.17 1.50
C GLN A 71 -3.09 16.45 0.61
N PRO A 72 -4.32 16.52 1.17
CA PRO A 72 -4.65 16.28 2.58
C PRO A 72 -4.65 14.77 2.94
N THR A 73 -4.46 14.48 4.22
CA THR A 73 -4.57 13.13 4.77
C THR A 73 -5.95 12.86 5.38
N THR A 74 -6.25 11.58 5.62
CA THR A 74 -7.45 11.12 6.32
C THR A 74 -7.05 10.48 7.65
N GLU A 75 -7.52 11.05 8.76
CA GLU A 75 -7.30 10.49 10.09
C GLU A 75 -8.19 9.27 10.33
N LEU A 76 -7.65 8.18 10.90
CA LEU A 76 -8.46 7.01 11.28
C LEU A 76 -9.63 7.40 12.22
N ALA A 77 -9.40 8.37 13.12
CA ALA A 77 -10.41 8.87 14.05
C ALA A 77 -11.59 9.58 13.37
N ALA A 78 -11.44 9.99 12.09
CA ALA A 78 -12.53 10.54 11.29
C ALA A 78 -13.42 9.45 10.66
N LEU A 79 -13.01 8.19 10.72
CA LEU A 79 -13.76 7.05 10.19
C LEU A 79 -14.69 6.46 11.24
N THR A 80 -15.83 5.93 10.79
CA THR A 80 -16.78 5.22 11.65
C THR A 80 -16.49 3.71 11.60
N PRO A 81 -16.28 3.04 12.75
CA PRO A 81 -16.11 1.59 12.77
C PRO A 81 -17.41 0.89 12.36
N ILE A 82 -17.29 -0.15 11.55
CA ILE A 82 -18.41 -1.00 11.13
C ILE A 82 -18.67 -2.15 12.09
N ARG A 83 -17.67 -2.52 12.91
CA ARG A 83 -17.77 -3.59 13.91
C ARG A 83 -16.77 -3.35 15.03
N ALA A 84 -17.19 -3.61 16.26
CA ALA A 84 -16.34 -3.62 17.45
C ALA A 84 -16.20 -5.04 18.00
N PHE A 85 -15.08 -5.31 18.66
CA PHE A 85 -14.74 -6.61 19.25
C PHE A 85 -14.56 -6.47 20.76
N LYS A 86 -14.70 -7.59 21.50
CA LYS A 86 -14.65 -7.61 22.97
C LYS A 86 -13.31 -7.14 23.55
N ASN A 87 -12.23 -7.31 22.80
CA ASN A 87 -10.87 -6.90 23.17
C ASN A 87 -10.59 -5.40 22.89
N GLY A 88 -11.56 -4.64 22.39
CA GLY A 88 -11.38 -3.23 22.02
C GLY A 88 -10.88 -3.00 20.58
N SER A 89 -10.67 -4.06 19.78
CA SER A 89 -10.46 -3.94 18.34
C SER A 89 -11.69 -3.36 17.65
N GLN A 90 -11.46 -2.60 16.59
CA GLN A 90 -12.51 -2.13 15.69
C GLN A 90 -12.11 -2.43 14.24
N LEU A 91 -13.13 -2.73 13.45
CA LEU A 91 -13.01 -2.95 12.01
C LEU A 91 -13.68 -1.80 11.28
N TYR A 92 -13.05 -1.34 10.21
CA TYR A 92 -13.50 -0.23 9.37
C TYR A 92 -13.55 -0.67 7.91
N LEU A 93 -14.45 -0.07 7.15
CA LEU A 93 -14.45 -0.11 5.69
C LEU A 93 -14.30 1.32 5.19
N TRP A 94 -13.30 1.56 4.36
CA TRP A 94 -13.02 2.90 3.85
C TRP A 94 -12.73 2.89 2.35
N GLN A 95 -13.50 3.66 1.60
CA GLN A 95 -13.26 3.88 0.18
C GLN A 95 -12.38 5.11 -0.01
N GLY A 96 -11.18 4.94 -0.55
CA GLY A 96 -10.25 6.06 -0.71
C GLY A 96 -8.84 5.62 -1.12
N ASP A 97 -7.92 6.58 -1.15
CA ASP A 97 -6.51 6.35 -1.45
C ASP A 97 -5.76 5.92 -0.19
N ILE A 98 -5.36 4.64 -0.09
CA ILE A 98 -4.62 4.10 1.07
C ILE A 98 -3.37 4.91 1.43
N THR A 99 -2.75 5.60 0.46
CA THR A 99 -1.56 6.42 0.70
C THR A 99 -1.85 7.75 1.39
N ALA A 100 -3.12 8.09 1.62
CA ALA A 100 -3.53 9.27 2.36
C ALA A 100 -4.04 8.94 3.78
N LEU A 101 -4.10 7.66 4.17
CA LEU A 101 -4.67 7.24 5.46
C LEU A 101 -3.61 7.25 6.58
N VAL A 102 -3.90 7.97 7.67
CA VAL A 102 -3.06 8.01 8.88
C VAL A 102 -3.36 6.78 9.74
N VAL A 103 -2.46 5.79 9.68
CA VAL A 103 -2.47 4.53 10.44
C VAL A 103 -1.03 4.08 10.68
N ASP A 104 -0.79 3.14 11.59
CA ASP A 104 0.58 2.67 11.83
C ASP A 104 1.16 1.91 10.65
N GLY A 105 0.37 1.03 10.02
CA GLY A 105 0.78 0.28 8.85
C GLY A 105 -0.24 0.29 7.72
N ILE A 106 0.24 0.35 6.48
CA ILE A 106 -0.56 0.01 5.30
C ILE A 106 0.00 -1.25 4.63
N VAL A 107 -0.86 -2.07 4.04
CA VAL A 107 -0.44 -3.28 3.32
C VAL A 107 -0.32 -2.98 1.83
N ASN A 108 0.86 -3.24 1.27
CA ASN A 108 1.14 -3.22 -0.16
C ASN A 108 0.98 -4.62 -0.76
N ALA A 109 0.13 -4.75 -1.78
CA ALA A 109 0.08 -5.94 -2.63
C ALA A 109 1.25 -5.92 -3.62
N SER A 110 2.39 -6.45 -3.17
CA SER A 110 3.65 -6.50 -3.89
C SER A 110 3.73 -7.65 -4.89
N ASN A 111 4.74 -7.58 -5.76
CA ASN A 111 5.16 -8.71 -6.59
C ASN A 111 6.40 -9.42 -5.99
N SER A 112 6.75 -10.61 -6.49
CA SER A 112 7.86 -11.41 -5.95
C SER A 112 9.25 -10.73 -5.94
N GLN A 113 9.44 -9.66 -6.71
CA GLN A 113 10.69 -8.89 -6.67
C GLN A 113 10.77 -7.96 -5.46
N LEU A 114 9.65 -7.67 -4.78
CA LEU A 114 9.52 -6.77 -3.62
C LEU A 114 9.89 -5.29 -3.86
N GLU A 115 10.70 -4.99 -4.88
CA GLU A 115 11.22 -3.68 -5.23
C GLU A 115 10.19 -2.76 -5.93
N GLY A 116 8.90 -2.97 -5.73
CA GLY A 116 7.85 -2.18 -6.37
C GLY A 116 7.62 -2.51 -7.85
N CYS A 117 6.89 -1.63 -8.52
CA CYS A 117 6.51 -1.80 -9.93
C CYS A 117 7.45 -1.03 -10.87
N TYR A 118 8.04 -1.75 -11.84
CA TYR A 118 8.92 -1.17 -12.87
C TYR A 118 8.21 -0.70 -14.15
N LEU A 119 6.88 -0.86 -14.22
CA LEU A 119 6.09 -0.38 -15.36
C LEU A 119 5.78 1.12 -15.17
N PRO A 120 6.24 2.02 -16.07
CA PRO A 120 6.12 3.46 -15.88
C PRO A 120 4.65 3.91 -15.83
N GLY A 121 4.24 4.54 -14.72
CA GLY A 121 2.90 5.07 -14.54
C GLY A 121 1.81 4.00 -14.45
N HIS A 122 2.17 2.75 -14.14
CA HIS A 122 1.21 1.66 -14.03
C HIS A 122 0.28 1.84 -12.84
N ASN A 123 -1.02 1.59 -13.01
CA ASN A 123 -2.05 1.85 -12.01
C ASN A 123 -2.23 0.74 -10.95
N CYS A 124 -1.20 -0.08 -10.69
CA CYS A 124 -1.24 -1.03 -9.59
C CYS A 124 -0.91 -0.34 -8.25
N ILE A 125 -1.42 -0.90 -7.14
CA ILE A 125 -1.23 -0.33 -5.81
C ILE A 125 0.25 -0.26 -5.40
N ASP A 126 1.04 -1.25 -5.82
CA ASP A 126 2.50 -1.31 -5.63
C ASP A 126 3.20 -0.09 -6.23
N ASN A 127 2.80 0.31 -7.44
CA ASN A 127 3.32 1.50 -8.09
C ASN A 127 2.92 2.77 -7.35
N VAL A 128 1.65 2.87 -6.93
CA VAL A 128 1.12 4.05 -6.22
C VAL A 128 1.84 4.25 -4.88
N ILE A 129 1.94 3.19 -4.06
CA ILE A 129 2.62 3.22 -2.75
C ILE A 129 4.10 3.60 -2.93
N HIS A 130 4.85 2.92 -3.79
CA HIS A 130 6.27 3.24 -3.99
C HIS A 130 6.50 4.66 -4.52
N SER A 131 5.64 5.14 -5.42
CA SER A 131 5.80 6.49 -6.00
C SER A 131 5.53 7.58 -4.95
N LYS A 132 4.54 7.39 -4.07
CA LYS A 132 4.20 8.36 -3.02
C LYS A 132 5.08 8.27 -1.78
N ALA A 133 5.63 7.09 -1.47
CA ALA A 133 6.57 6.91 -0.37
C ALA A 133 7.95 7.54 -0.65
N GLY A 134 8.41 7.46 -1.90
CA GLY A 134 9.74 7.93 -2.31
C GLY A 134 10.71 6.77 -2.58
N ILE A 135 11.86 7.07 -3.20
CA ILE A 135 12.79 6.03 -3.67
C ILE A 135 13.38 5.18 -2.54
N GLN A 136 13.39 5.67 -1.30
CA GLN A 136 13.89 4.93 -0.14
C GLN A 136 13.15 3.61 0.06
N LEU A 137 11.83 3.58 -0.20
CA LEU A 137 11.04 2.36 -0.04
C LEU A 137 11.58 1.23 -0.94
N ARG A 138 11.98 1.55 -2.18
CA ARG A 138 12.60 0.59 -3.09
C ARG A 138 13.99 0.18 -2.63
N GLN A 139 14.78 1.11 -2.07
CA GLN A 139 16.13 0.82 -1.57
C GLN A 139 16.08 -0.17 -0.39
N ASP A 140 15.16 0.02 0.55
CA ASP A 140 14.97 -0.92 1.66
C ASP A 140 14.47 -2.28 1.18
N CYS A 141 13.48 -2.31 0.28
CA CYS A 141 13.03 -3.56 -0.32
C CYS A 141 14.17 -4.31 -1.03
N HIS A 142 15.04 -3.57 -1.74
CA HIS A 142 16.21 -4.16 -2.38
C HIS A 142 17.15 -4.78 -1.35
N GLN A 143 17.47 -4.05 -0.27
CA GLN A 143 18.30 -4.56 0.82
C GLN A 143 17.70 -5.83 1.44
N LEU A 144 16.39 -5.83 1.74
CA LEU A 144 15.70 -7.01 2.26
C LEU A 144 15.83 -8.23 1.33
N VAL A 145 15.71 -8.03 0.02
CA VAL A 145 15.87 -9.12 -0.97
C VAL A 145 17.32 -9.60 -1.06
N GLN A 146 18.30 -8.69 -0.99
CA GLN A 146 19.72 -9.06 -0.96
C GLN A 146 20.07 -9.87 0.28
N GLU A 147 19.64 -9.43 1.46
CA GLU A 147 19.87 -10.13 2.74
C GLU A 147 19.20 -11.50 2.77
N GLN A 148 17.98 -11.60 2.21
CA GLN A 148 17.27 -12.88 2.08
C GLN A 148 17.91 -13.82 1.05
N GLY A 149 18.66 -13.29 0.08
CA GLY A 149 19.32 -14.05 -0.99
C GLY A 149 18.38 -14.67 -2.02
N ARG A 150 17.08 -14.35 -1.99
CA ARG A 150 16.06 -14.84 -2.93
C ARG A 150 14.83 -13.93 -2.97
N LYS A 151 14.06 -14.07 -4.06
CA LYS A 151 12.74 -13.43 -4.23
C LYS A 151 11.79 -13.75 -3.08
N GLU A 152 10.87 -12.82 -2.84
CA GLU A 152 9.85 -12.96 -1.80
C GLU A 152 8.81 -14.03 -2.22
N PRO A 153 8.53 -15.02 -1.37
CA PRO A 153 7.57 -16.07 -1.68
C PRO A 153 6.13 -15.56 -1.45
N VAL A 154 5.19 -16.18 -2.15
CA VAL A 154 3.75 -15.87 -2.03
C VAL A 154 3.26 -16.18 -0.60
N GLY A 155 2.40 -15.31 -0.05
CA GLY A 155 1.80 -15.51 1.27
C GLY A 155 2.70 -15.18 2.46
N ARG A 156 3.77 -14.39 2.26
CA ARG A 156 4.63 -13.85 3.33
C ARG A 156 4.58 -12.33 3.35
N ALA A 157 5.01 -11.75 4.47
CA ALA A 157 5.03 -10.30 4.68
C ALA A 157 6.44 -9.82 5.06
N LYS A 158 6.79 -8.61 4.60
CA LYS A 158 7.99 -7.84 4.99
C LYS A 158 7.59 -6.45 5.41
N LEU A 159 8.28 -5.87 6.39
CA LEU A 159 8.01 -4.52 6.89
C LEU A 159 9.13 -3.57 6.49
N THR A 160 8.77 -2.35 6.10
CA THR A 160 9.69 -1.23 5.91
C THR A 160 9.06 0.06 6.48
N PRO A 161 9.87 1.11 6.76
CA PRO A 161 9.34 2.45 6.95
C PRO A 161 8.52 2.91 5.73
N ALA A 162 7.51 3.76 5.96
CA ALA A 162 6.65 4.28 4.90
C ALA A 162 7.09 5.64 4.32
N TYR A 163 8.13 6.23 4.90
CA TYR A 163 8.77 7.46 4.42
C TYR A 163 7.82 8.66 4.32
N ASN A 164 7.46 9.07 3.10
CA ASN A 164 6.65 10.27 2.89
C ASN A 164 5.14 10.00 2.95
N LEU A 165 4.73 8.76 3.24
CA LEU A 165 3.34 8.42 3.51
C LEU A 165 2.94 8.87 4.93
N PRO A 166 1.64 9.14 5.17
CA PRO A 166 1.13 9.43 6.50
C PRO A 166 1.12 8.23 7.45
N SER A 167 1.33 7.02 6.93
CA SER A 167 1.53 5.83 7.75
C SER A 167 2.97 5.74 8.26
N ASN A 168 3.19 4.97 9.33
CA ASN A 168 4.55 4.77 9.86
C ASN A 168 5.30 3.69 9.06
N TYR A 169 4.58 2.64 8.63
CA TYR A 169 5.15 1.47 7.97
C TYR A 169 4.36 0.99 6.75
N VAL A 170 5.06 0.27 5.87
CA VAL A 170 4.46 -0.50 4.78
C VAL A 170 4.73 -1.99 5.03
N LEU A 171 3.67 -2.79 5.01
CA LEU A 171 3.75 -4.25 5.00
C LEU A 171 3.61 -4.74 3.57
N HIS A 172 4.68 -5.29 3.02
CA HIS A 172 4.74 -5.83 1.67
C HIS A 172 4.38 -7.30 1.68
N THR A 173 3.31 -7.68 0.98
CA THR A 173 2.91 -9.09 0.83
C THR A 173 2.71 -9.46 -0.63
N VAL A 174 3.14 -10.66 -1.00
CA VAL A 174 2.99 -11.18 -2.36
C VAL A 174 1.76 -12.08 -2.44
N GLY A 175 0.73 -11.61 -3.13
CA GLY A 175 -0.51 -12.35 -3.36
C GLY A 175 -0.39 -13.47 -4.41
N PRO A 176 -1.26 -14.50 -4.39
CA PRO A 176 -1.30 -15.52 -5.42
C PRO A 176 -1.79 -14.95 -6.76
N ASN A 177 -1.14 -15.36 -7.85
CA ASN A 177 -1.54 -14.97 -9.20
C ASN A 177 -2.36 -16.09 -9.86
N VAL A 178 -3.55 -15.76 -10.37
CA VAL A 178 -4.55 -16.72 -10.86
C VAL A 178 -4.83 -16.63 -12.36
N HIS A 179 -4.14 -15.76 -13.14
CA HIS A 179 -4.43 -15.47 -14.57
C HIS A 179 -5.03 -16.63 -15.40
N GLY A 180 -6.35 -16.57 -15.65
CA GLY A 180 -7.07 -17.50 -16.52
C GLY A 180 -7.24 -18.93 -15.99
N LYS A 181 -6.80 -19.21 -14.75
CA LYS A 181 -6.97 -20.50 -14.09
C LYS A 181 -8.15 -20.46 -13.13
N GLN A 182 -8.74 -21.62 -12.87
CA GLN A 182 -9.68 -21.73 -11.76
C GLN A 182 -8.94 -21.51 -10.44
N VAL A 183 -9.58 -20.80 -9.52
CA VAL A 183 -9.02 -20.59 -8.19
C VAL A 183 -9.11 -21.91 -7.42
N GLY A 184 -7.96 -22.56 -7.16
CA GLY A 184 -7.89 -23.78 -6.37
C GLY A 184 -7.60 -23.49 -4.89
N GLN A 185 -7.68 -24.53 -4.06
CA GLN A 185 -7.45 -24.44 -2.61
C GLN A 185 -6.11 -23.79 -2.26
N LEU A 186 -5.03 -24.16 -2.95
CA LEU A 186 -3.71 -23.56 -2.73
C LEU A 186 -3.71 -22.04 -2.90
N HIS A 187 -4.46 -21.49 -3.85
CA HIS A 187 -4.54 -20.03 -4.01
C HIS A 187 -5.28 -19.39 -2.84
N ARG A 188 -6.32 -20.05 -2.31
CA ARG A 188 -7.05 -19.58 -1.12
C ARG A 188 -6.15 -19.56 0.10
N ASP A 189 -5.43 -20.65 0.34
CA ASP A 189 -4.51 -20.79 1.46
C ASP A 189 -3.38 -19.74 1.37
N LEU A 190 -2.85 -19.49 0.17
CA LEU A 190 -1.83 -18.46 -0.05
C LEU A 190 -2.36 -17.04 0.18
N LEU A 191 -3.61 -16.75 -0.21
CA LEU A 191 -4.21 -15.45 0.07
C LEU A 191 -4.48 -15.29 1.57
N ALA A 192 -5.01 -16.32 2.24
CA ALA A 192 -5.20 -16.32 3.69
C ALA A 192 -3.87 -16.08 4.43
N ASN A 193 -2.80 -16.75 3.98
CA ASN A 193 -1.45 -16.55 4.51
C ASN A 193 -0.96 -15.10 4.37
N CYS A 194 -1.33 -14.37 3.31
CA CYS A 194 -0.99 -12.94 3.17
C CYS A 194 -1.55 -12.14 4.35
N TYR A 195 -2.85 -12.32 4.65
CA TYR A 195 -3.51 -11.62 5.76
C TYR A 195 -2.90 -12.02 7.10
N GLN A 196 -2.74 -13.32 7.36
CA GLN A 196 -2.17 -13.83 8.60
C GLN A 196 -0.76 -13.28 8.86
N HIS A 197 0.14 -13.33 7.87
CA HIS A 197 1.52 -12.85 8.05
C HIS A 197 1.60 -11.34 8.18
N CYS A 198 0.71 -10.57 7.53
CA CYS A 198 0.64 -9.13 7.76
C CYS A 198 0.19 -8.81 9.19
N LEU A 199 -0.85 -9.49 9.69
CA LEU A 199 -1.35 -9.29 11.05
C LEU A 199 -0.30 -9.67 12.10
N LEU A 200 0.39 -10.80 11.90
CA LEU A 200 1.49 -11.22 12.78
C LEU A 200 2.65 -10.22 12.77
N ALA A 201 3.08 -9.76 11.59
CA ALA A 201 4.15 -8.77 11.48
C ALA A 201 3.77 -7.43 12.15
N ALA A 202 2.50 -7.04 12.08
CA ALA A 202 1.97 -5.87 12.77
C ALA A 202 2.04 -6.02 14.30
N VAL A 203 1.69 -7.20 14.83
CA VAL A 203 1.84 -7.50 16.27
C VAL A 203 3.31 -7.47 16.69
N ASP A 204 4.19 -8.12 15.91
CA ASP A 204 5.63 -8.20 16.22
C ASP A 204 6.28 -6.81 16.32
N HIS A 205 5.71 -5.82 15.62
CA HIS A 205 6.17 -4.42 15.63
C HIS A 205 5.26 -3.48 16.45
N SER A 206 4.33 -4.04 17.23
CA SER A 206 3.43 -3.29 18.11
C SER A 206 2.60 -2.21 17.39
N LEU A 207 2.16 -2.49 16.17
CA LEU A 207 1.29 -1.59 15.41
C LEU A 207 -0.14 -1.67 15.98
N ALA A 208 -0.71 -0.53 16.34
CA ALA A 208 -2.08 -0.45 16.86
C ALA A 208 -3.14 -0.37 15.74
N SER A 209 -2.74 0.01 14.53
CA SER A 209 -3.63 0.11 13.36
C SER A 209 -3.00 -0.39 12.05
N LEU A 210 -3.78 -1.12 11.26
CA LEU A 210 -3.35 -1.70 9.99
C LEU A 210 -4.43 -1.56 8.90
N ALA A 211 -4.07 -1.01 7.74
CA ALA A 211 -4.97 -0.90 6.60
C ALA A 211 -4.60 -1.88 5.48
N PHE A 212 -5.56 -2.69 5.04
CA PHE A 212 -5.41 -3.60 3.91
C PHE A 212 -5.99 -3.00 2.64
N CYS A 213 -5.21 -2.93 1.56
CA CYS A 213 -5.79 -2.82 0.22
C CYS A 213 -6.37 -4.17 -0.24
N CYS A 214 -7.09 -4.19 -1.36
CA CYS A 214 -7.49 -5.45 -1.99
C CYS A 214 -6.26 -6.21 -2.52
N ILE A 215 -5.92 -7.34 -1.88
CA ILE A 215 -4.76 -8.18 -2.27
C ILE A 215 -5.17 -9.16 -3.37
N ALA A 216 -4.30 -9.33 -4.36
CA ALA A 216 -4.42 -10.29 -5.47
C ALA A 216 -5.63 -10.08 -6.42
N THR A 217 -6.46 -9.06 -6.19
CA THR A 217 -7.51 -8.66 -7.14
C THR A 217 -6.93 -7.77 -8.24
N GLY A 218 -7.69 -7.52 -9.30
CA GLY A 218 -7.23 -6.73 -10.45
C GLY A 218 -6.14 -7.46 -11.24
N GLU A 219 -4.90 -6.97 -11.18
CA GLU A 219 -3.76 -7.49 -11.96
C GLU A 219 -3.50 -8.98 -11.73
N PHE A 220 -3.70 -9.52 -10.53
CA PHE A 220 -3.44 -10.94 -10.24
C PHE A 220 -4.66 -11.84 -10.50
N GLY A 221 -5.81 -11.26 -10.87
CA GLY A 221 -6.99 -11.98 -11.36
C GLY A 221 -7.75 -12.79 -10.31
N PHE A 222 -7.48 -12.64 -9.01
CA PHE A 222 -8.28 -13.29 -7.98
C PHE A 222 -9.70 -12.68 -7.96
N PRO A 223 -10.79 -13.49 -7.96
CA PRO A 223 -12.15 -12.97 -7.93
C PRO A 223 -12.40 -12.09 -6.70
N GLN A 224 -12.88 -10.87 -6.93
CA GLN A 224 -13.04 -9.85 -5.87
C GLN A 224 -13.90 -10.33 -4.70
N GLN A 225 -15.04 -10.99 -4.97
CA GLN A 225 -15.91 -11.48 -3.92
C GLN A 225 -15.23 -12.53 -3.04
N GLU A 226 -14.59 -13.52 -3.66
CA GLU A 226 -13.92 -14.58 -2.93
C GLU A 226 -12.68 -14.08 -2.17
N ALA A 227 -11.95 -13.11 -2.73
CA ALA A 227 -10.86 -12.45 -2.03
C ALA A 227 -11.35 -11.69 -0.79
N ALA A 228 -12.48 -10.97 -0.90
CA ALA A 228 -13.09 -10.25 0.21
C ALA A 228 -13.60 -11.20 1.31
N GLU A 229 -14.20 -12.33 0.94
CA GLU A 229 -14.62 -13.38 1.88
C GLU A 229 -13.43 -13.90 2.70
N ILE A 230 -12.29 -14.21 2.05
CA ILE A 230 -11.06 -14.62 2.73
C ILE A 230 -10.52 -13.50 3.62
N ALA A 231 -10.45 -12.27 3.12
CA ALA A 231 -9.96 -11.11 3.88
C ALA A 231 -10.74 -10.90 5.18
N ILE A 232 -12.08 -10.88 5.08
CA ILE A 232 -12.99 -10.69 6.21
C ILE A 232 -12.86 -11.84 7.20
N GLN A 233 -12.81 -13.08 6.71
CA GLN A 233 -12.68 -14.26 7.55
C GLN A 233 -11.39 -14.24 8.38
N GLU A 234 -10.24 -14.01 7.73
CA GLU A 234 -8.94 -14.03 8.40
C GLU A 234 -8.79 -12.89 9.42
N VAL A 235 -9.15 -11.66 9.03
CA VAL A 235 -9.10 -10.51 9.93
C VAL A 235 -10.06 -10.67 11.10
N THR A 236 -11.31 -11.06 10.86
CA THR A 236 -12.30 -11.24 11.93
C THR A 236 -11.84 -12.34 12.90
N THR A 237 -11.37 -13.47 12.38
CA THR A 237 -10.87 -14.58 13.20
C THR A 237 -9.69 -14.13 14.07
N PHE A 238 -8.77 -13.36 13.50
CA PHE A 238 -7.64 -12.82 14.23
C PHE A 238 -8.08 -11.86 15.34
N LEU A 239 -8.91 -10.86 15.02
CA LEU A 239 -9.36 -9.85 15.99
C LEU A 239 -10.25 -10.45 17.10
N THR A 240 -10.95 -11.55 16.84
CA THR A 240 -11.69 -12.27 17.90
C THR A 240 -10.76 -13.01 18.87
N LYS A 241 -9.61 -13.50 18.40
CA LYS A 241 -8.68 -14.32 19.21
C LYS A 241 -7.55 -13.51 19.85
N HIS A 242 -7.16 -12.41 19.25
CA HIS A 242 -6.07 -11.56 19.72
C HIS A 242 -6.50 -10.79 20.98
N THR A 243 -5.61 -10.70 21.97
CA THR A 243 -5.94 -10.09 23.27
C THR A 243 -5.81 -8.58 23.27
N GLU A 244 -4.81 -8.05 22.57
CA GLU A 244 -4.56 -6.61 22.52
C GLU A 244 -5.46 -5.94 21.46
N PRO A 245 -5.91 -4.71 21.70
CA PRO A 245 -6.73 -3.98 20.74
C PRO A 245 -5.89 -3.61 19.50
N MET A 246 -6.42 -3.94 18.33
CA MET A 246 -5.90 -3.55 17.03
C MET A 246 -7.02 -3.03 16.14
N GLN A 247 -6.80 -1.90 15.48
CA GLN A 247 -7.73 -1.29 14.54
C GLN A 247 -7.40 -1.76 13.12
N VAL A 248 -8.36 -2.32 12.40
CA VAL A 248 -8.13 -2.82 11.04
C VAL A 248 -9.04 -2.11 10.04
N VAL A 249 -8.47 -1.61 8.96
CA VAL A 249 -9.21 -0.94 7.88
C VAL A 249 -9.15 -1.79 6.63
N PHE A 250 -10.31 -2.18 6.10
CA PHE A 250 -10.40 -2.61 4.71
C PHE A 250 -10.50 -1.36 3.83
N ASN A 251 -9.42 -1.07 3.11
CA ASN A 251 -9.41 -0.03 2.10
C ASN A 251 -9.86 -0.60 0.75
N VAL A 252 -10.84 0.04 0.15
CA VAL A 252 -11.34 -0.25 -1.21
C VAL A 252 -11.22 0.98 -2.09
N PHE A 253 -11.13 0.78 -3.40
CA PHE A 253 -11.06 1.89 -4.36
C PHE A 253 -12.32 1.95 -5.24
N THR A 254 -12.70 0.82 -5.83
CA THR A 254 -13.85 0.76 -6.74
C THR A 254 -15.17 0.63 -5.99
N ASP A 255 -16.25 1.19 -6.55
CA ASP A 255 -17.61 1.03 -6.01
C ASP A 255 -18.00 -0.45 -5.92
N LYS A 256 -17.57 -1.26 -6.90
CA LYS A 256 -17.80 -2.70 -6.91
C LYS A 256 -17.17 -3.41 -5.71
N ASP A 257 -15.91 -3.09 -5.36
CA ASP A 257 -15.27 -3.67 -4.18
C ASP A 257 -15.99 -3.21 -2.91
N LYS A 258 -16.38 -1.95 -2.82
CA LYS A 258 -17.16 -1.43 -1.70
C LYS A 258 -18.48 -2.17 -1.51
N GLU A 259 -19.28 -2.32 -2.56
CA GLU A 259 -20.55 -3.05 -2.52
C GLU A 259 -20.37 -4.50 -2.06
N ILE A 260 -19.30 -5.16 -2.52
CA ILE A 260 -18.95 -6.52 -2.09
C ILE A 260 -18.66 -6.55 -0.59
N TYR A 261 -17.76 -5.68 -0.10
CA TYR A 261 -17.40 -5.63 1.31
C TYR A 261 -18.59 -5.26 2.19
N GLU A 262 -19.39 -4.26 1.83
CA GLU A 262 -20.59 -3.85 2.59
C GLU A 262 -21.59 -4.99 2.74
N ARG A 263 -21.87 -5.73 1.66
CA ARG A 263 -22.77 -6.89 1.70
C ARG A 263 -22.23 -8.02 2.57
N LEU A 264 -20.94 -8.33 2.48
CA LEU A 264 -20.34 -9.42 3.25
C LEU A 264 -20.25 -9.09 4.75
N LEU A 265 -19.95 -7.83 5.09
CA LEU A 265 -19.82 -7.37 6.47
C LEU A 265 -21.18 -7.22 7.18
N THR A 266 -22.25 -6.94 6.44
CA THR A 266 -23.62 -6.91 6.98
C THR A 266 -24.20 -8.30 7.18
N ALA A 267 -23.93 -9.24 6.27
CA ALA A 267 -24.45 -10.61 6.36
C ALA A 267 -23.87 -11.44 7.54
N GLY A 268 -22.67 -11.09 8.03
CA GLY A 268 -22.00 -11.80 9.15
C GLY A 268 -22.30 -11.24 10.54
N GLY A 269 -23.26 -10.32 10.68
CA GLY A 269 -23.57 -9.63 11.94
C GLY A 269 -24.45 -10.39 12.94
N ASP A 270 -25.12 -11.48 12.51
CA ASP A 270 -26.17 -12.14 13.31
C ASP A 270 -25.74 -13.43 14.05
N ASP A 271 -24.53 -13.95 13.84
CA ASP A 271 -24.16 -15.31 14.31
C ASP A 271 -23.30 -15.37 15.60
N SER A 272 -23.39 -14.39 16.52
CA SER A 272 -22.68 -14.50 17.80
C SER A 272 -23.44 -14.12 19.07
N ASP A 273 -24.77 -14.19 19.06
CA ASP A 273 -25.60 -14.07 20.28
C ASP A 273 -26.33 -15.38 20.65
N GLY A 274 -25.72 -16.51 20.28
CA GLY A 274 -26.27 -17.84 20.54
C GLY A 274 -25.29 -18.76 21.26
N THR A 275 -25.15 -18.63 22.58
CA THR A 275 -25.05 -19.82 23.46
C THR A 275 -25.41 -19.48 24.91
N THR A 276 -26.57 -20.01 25.29
CA THR A 276 -27.02 -20.53 26.60
C THR A 276 -26.05 -20.50 27.77
#